data_AF-A0AAP0S6W3-F1
#
_entry.id   AF-A0AAP0S6W3-F1
#
_cell.length_a   1.000
_cell.length_b   1.000
_cell.length_c   1.000
_cell.angle_alpha   90.00
_cell.angle_beta   90.00
_cell.angle_gamma   90.00
#
_symmetry.space_group_name_H-M   'P 1'
#
loop_
_entity.id
_entity.type
_entity.pdbx_description
1 polymer ?
#
loop_
_entity_poly.entity_id
_entity_poly.type
_entity_poly.pdbx_seq_one_letter_code
_entity_poly.pdbx_strand_id
1 'polypeptide(L)'
;MAQMCNKRLEVDSWNTVLCPKMDERLGDELDKGRTWKVGMSSDSVFEQINGFPCSHAAVAIQASSGDINDYVEDCFYTSSFHEAYSQPIHPISTALKVGVSRENCEFVLPPNTRRHVGRPKNRRIPSRGEKIRQIKSGRCGRLGTHIKQTCQEPI
;
A
#
# COMPACT_ATOMS: atom_id res chain seq x y z
N MET A 1 14.56 -11.89 -18.14
CA MET A 1 15.44 -12.83 -17.40
C MET A 1 16.44 -12.10 -16.50
N ALA A 2 17.09 -11.01 -16.94
CA ALA A 2 18.05 -10.26 -16.11
C ALA A 2 17.51 -9.74 -14.76
N GLN A 3 16.26 -9.29 -14.69
CA GLN A 3 15.69 -8.76 -13.45
C GLN A 3 15.58 -9.81 -12.32
N MET A 4 15.50 -11.10 -12.66
CA MET A 4 15.34 -12.19 -11.68
C MET A 4 16.68 -12.70 -11.16
N CYS A 5 17.70 -12.78 -12.03
CA CYS A 5 19.06 -13.06 -11.55
C CYS A 5 19.54 -11.95 -10.61
N ASN A 6 19.15 -10.70 -10.89
CA ASN A 6 19.47 -9.57 -10.02
C ASN A 6 18.86 -9.72 -8.63
N LYS A 7 17.59 -10.14 -8.51
CA LYS A 7 16.97 -10.38 -7.20
C LYS A 7 17.65 -11.50 -6.41
N ARG A 8 18.08 -12.57 -7.08
CA ARG A 8 18.79 -13.66 -6.41
C ARG A 8 20.17 -13.21 -5.90
N LEU A 9 20.94 -12.55 -6.76
CA LEU A 9 22.24 -11.97 -6.40
C LEU A 9 22.13 -10.90 -5.30
N GLU A 10 21.03 -10.13 -5.31
CA GLU A 10 20.72 -9.16 -4.28
C GLU A 10 20.50 -9.84 -2.92
N VAL A 11 19.73 -10.92 -2.88
CA VAL A 11 19.46 -11.65 -1.63
C VAL A 11 20.71 -12.34 -1.10
N ASP A 12 21.55 -12.88 -1.98
CA ASP A 12 22.83 -13.48 -1.58
C ASP A 12 23.77 -12.46 -0.91
N SER A 13 23.55 -11.16 -1.15
CA SER A 13 24.31 -10.07 -0.51
C SER A 13 23.73 -9.64 0.85
N TRP A 14 22.54 -10.10 1.22
CA TRP A 14 21.90 -9.74 2.49
C TRP A 14 22.39 -10.63 3.62
N ASN A 15 22.84 -10.02 4.71
CA ASN A 15 23.32 -10.69 5.93
C ASN A 15 22.38 -10.49 7.13
N THR A 16 21.23 -9.84 6.93
CA THR A 16 20.21 -9.56 7.94
C THR A 16 19.18 -10.69 8.02
N VAL A 17 18.60 -10.88 9.22
CA VAL A 17 17.54 -11.87 9.46
C VAL A 17 16.29 -11.55 8.64
N LEU A 18 15.85 -10.29 8.67
CA LEU A 18 14.76 -9.77 7.87
C LEU A 18 15.27 -9.18 6.56
N CYS A 19 14.40 -9.15 5.54
CA CYS A 19 14.68 -8.42 4.32
C CYS A 19 14.97 -6.94 4.67
N PRO A 20 15.99 -6.27 4.10
CA PRO A 20 16.41 -4.92 4.53
C PRO A 20 15.28 -3.89 4.57
N LYS A 21 14.37 -3.95 3.60
CA LYS A 21 13.19 -3.07 3.54
C LYS A 21 12.18 -3.33 4.66
N MET A 22 12.06 -4.59 5.08
CA MET A 22 11.17 -4.99 6.18
C MET A 22 11.80 -4.67 7.52
N ASP A 23 13.12 -4.82 7.64
CA ASP A 23 13.90 -4.43 8.83
C ASP A 23 13.83 -2.92 9.10
N GLU A 24 14.06 -2.09 8.07
CA GLU A 24 13.88 -0.63 8.14
C GLU A 24 12.46 -0.27 8.56
N ARG A 25 11.46 -0.98 8.00
CA ARG A 25 10.05 -0.76 8.33
C ARG A 25 9.73 -1.16 9.78
N LEU A 26 10.30 -2.25 10.28
CA LEU A 26 10.15 -2.66 11.67
C LEU A 26 10.69 -1.58 12.60
N GLY A 27 11.92 -1.09 12.36
CA GLY A 27 12.50 0.01 13.13
C GLY A 27 11.61 1.26 13.13
N ASP A 28 11.13 1.65 11.96
CA ASP A 28 10.19 2.75 11.79
C ASP A 28 8.87 2.57 12.56
N GLU A 29 8.31 1.36 12.60
CA GLU A 29 7.06 1.04 13.32
C GLU A 29 7.27 1.05 14.84
N LEU A 30 8.45 0.62 15.31
CA LEU A 30 8.84 0.68 16.71
C LEU A 30 9.05 2.13 17.17
N ASP A 31 9.79 2.93 16.40
CA ASP A 31 10.12 4.33 16.75
C ASP A 31 8.90 5.26 16.73
N LYS A 32 8.00 5.07 15.75
CA LYS A 32 6.85 5.98 15.56
C LYS A 32 5.70 5.70 16.54
N GLY A 33 5.74 4.59 17.28
CA GLY A 33 4.73 4.23 18.29
C GLY A 33 3.27 4.33 17.77
N ARG A 34 3.03 4.02 16.49
CA ARG A 34 1.77 4.36 15.81
C ARG A 34 0.56 3.62 16.36
N THR A 35 -0.60 4.26 16.20
CA THR A 35 -1.93 3.69 16.40
C THR A 35 -2.24 2.56 15.41
N TRP A 36 -2.82 1.48 15.94
CA TRP A 36 -2.98 0.18 15.30
C TRP A 36 -3.74 0.19 13.96
N LYS A 37 -3.38 -0.76 13.08
CA LYS A 37 -4.30 -1.33 12.09
C LYS A 37 -4.62 -2.77 12.50
N VAL A 38 -5.74 -2.93 13.19
CA VAL A 38 -6.26 -4.23 13.59
C VAL A 38 -7.35 -4.66 12.62
N GLY A 39 -7.26 -5.90 12.16
CA GLY A 39 -8.34 -6.58 11.47
C GLY A 39 -9.05 -7.47 12.47
N MET A 40 -10.37 -7.47 12.46
CA MET A 40 -11.13 -8.44 13.24
C MET A 40 -11.20 -9.73 12.41
N SER A 41 -10.56 -10.79 12.89
CA SER A 41 -10.56 -12.11 12.25
C SER A 41 -11.76 -12.94 12.70
N SER A 42 -12.17 -12.77 13.97
CA SER A 42 -13.44 -13.26 14.51
C SER A 42 -13.95 -12.34 15.63
N ASP A 43 -15.12 -12.63 16.20
CA ASP A 43 -15.76 -11.84 17.27
C ASP A 43 -14.89 -11.59 18.51
N SER A 44 -13.83 -12.39 18.70
CA SER A 44 -12.87 -12.24 19.81
C SER A 44 -11.40 -12.25 19.40
N VAL A 45 -11.10 -12.50 18.11
CA VAL A 45 -9.72 -12.57 17.61
C VAL A 45 -9.44 -11.36 16.74
N PHE A 46 -8.43 -10.62 17.17
CA PHE A 46 -7.92 -9.45 16.51
C PHE A 46 -6.55 -9.77 15.93
N GLU A 47 -6.40 -9.60 14.62
CA GLU A 47 -5.16 -9.82 13.89
C GLU A 47 -4.47 -8.50 13.57
N GLN A 48 -3.16 -8.49 13.68
CA GLN A 48 -2.35 -7.35 13.29
C GLN A 48 -2.12 -7.40 11.78
N ILE A 49 -2.66 -6.43 11.05
CA ILE A 49 -2.67 -6.43 9.57
C ILE A 49 -1.26 -6.26 8.97
N ASN A 50 -0.29 -5.83 9.77
CA ASN A 50 1.04 -5.46 9.27
C ASN A 50 2.09 -6.58 9.33
N GLY A 51 1.83 -7.69 10.03
CA GLY A 51 2.78 -8.81 10.20
C GLY A 51 4.02 -8.50 11.05
N PHE A 52 3.98 -7.45 11.88
CA PHE A 52 5.03 -7.06 12.84
C PHE A 52 4.40 -6.85 14.22
N PRO A 53 5.13 -7.00 15.35
CA PRO A 53 4.59 -6.67 16.67
C PRO A 53 4.31 -5.16 16.81
N CYS A 54 3.28 -4.79 17.56
CA CYS A 54 3.03 -3.38 17.88
C CYS A 54 4.07 -2.85 18.88
N SER A 55 4.22 -1.52 19.02
CA SER A 55 5.20 -0.93 19.95
C SER A 55 5.04 -1.41 21.39
N HIS A 56 3.81 -1.60 21.87
CA HIS A 56 3.55 -2.16 23.21
C HIS A 56 3.97 -3.64 23.31
N ALA A 57 3.69 -4.44 22.29
CA ALA A 57 4.11 -5.83 22.24
C ALA A 57 5.63 -5.92 22.19
N ALA A 58 6.30 -5.09 21.39
CA ALA A 58 7.75 -5.00 21.33
C ALA A 58 8.36 -4.65 22.70
N VAL A 59 7.79 -3.66 23.41
CA VAL A 59 8.22 -3.33 24.78
C VAL A 59 8.01 -4.51 25.72
N ALA A 60 6.88 -5.22 25.63
CA ALA A 60 6.61 -6.40 26.45
C ALA A 60 7.58 -7.56 26.15
N ILE A 61 7.84 -7.84 24.87
CA ILE A 61 8.79 -8.84 24.38
C ILE A 61 10.19 -8.51 24.91
N GLN A 62 10.64 -7.27 24.73
CA GLN A 62 11.93 -6.79 25.23
C GLN A 62 12.02 -6.87 26.76
N ALA A 63 10.95 -6.54 27.48
CA ALA A 63 10.89 -6.67 28.93
C ALA A 63 10.99 -8.13 29.39
N SER A 64 10.49 -9.07 28.59
CA SER A 64 10.69 -10.51 28.80
C SER A 64 12.03 -11.04 28.26
N SER A 65 12.92 -10.19 27.75
CA SER A 65 14.17 -10.57 27.07
C SER A 65 13.96 -11.47 25.84
N GLY A 66 12.78 -11.40 25.21
CA GLY A 66 12.50 -12.09 23.96
C GLY A 66 13.08 -11.34 22.76
N ASP A 67 13.32 -12.08 21.66
CA ASP A 67 13.66 -11.47 20.39
C ASP A 67 12.38 -10.98 19.68
N ILE A 68 12.41 -9.74 19.19
CA ILE A 68 11.31 -9.16 18.42
C ILE A 68 11.10 -9.93 17.11
N ASN A 69 12.19 -10.45 16.52
CA ASN A 69 12.13 -11.17 15.26
C ASN A 69 11.19 -12.37 15.34
N ASP A 70 11.18 -13.10 16.48
CA ASP A 70 10.31 -14.27 16.70
C ASP A 70 8.80 -13.98 16.59
N TYR A 71 8.42 -12.70 16.58
CA TYR A 71 7.02 -12.23 16.48
C TYR A 71 6.73 -11.53 15.14
N VAL A 72 7.65 -11.60 14.19
CA VAL A 72 7.48 -11.09 12.82
C VAL A 72 6.99 -12.22 11.92
N GLU A 73 6.12 -11.93 10.95
CA GLU A 73 5.67 -12.94 10.00
C GLU A 73 6.82 -13.49 9.13
N ASP A 74 6.81 -14.82 8.95
CA ASP A 74 7.81 -15.56 8.17
C ASP A 74 8.05 -14.98 6.78
N CYS A 75 7.02 -14.41 6.14
CA CYS A 75 7.12 -13.88 4.78
C CYS A 75 8.07 -12.67 4.64
N PHE A 76 8.51 -12.07 5.76
CA PHE A 76 9.44 -10.94 5.78
C PHE A 76 10.91 -11.34 5.99
N TYR A 77 11.17 -12.60 6.29
CA TYR A 77 12.54 -13.09 6.49
C TYR A 77 13.31 -13.19 5.18
N THR A 78 14.61 -12.93 5.28
CA THR A 78 15.56 -13.11 4.16
C THR A 78 15.53 -14.55 3.64
N SER A 79 15.37 -15.54 4.53
CA SER A 79 15.24 -16.96 4.17
C SER A 79 14.02 -17.22 3.28
N SER A 80 12.85 -16.71 3.66
CA SER A 80 11.61 -16.85 2.90
C SER A 80 11.71 -16.18 1.53
N PHE A 81 12.35 -15.00 1.46
CA PHE A 81 12.60 -14.34 0.18
C PHE A 81 13.57 -15.17 -0.67
N HIS A 82 14.67 -15.66 -0.09
CA HIS A 82 15.62 -16.54 -0.79
C HIS A 82 14.93 -17.78 -1.35
N GLU A 83 14.08 -18.45 -0.56
CA GLU A 83 13.31 -19.61 -0.98
C GLU A 83 12.36 -19.28 -2.14
N ALA A 84 11.63 -18.17 -2.05
CA ALA A 84 10.68 -17.72 -3.07
C ALA A 84 11.35 -17.47 -4.44
N TYR A 85 12.63 -17.08 -4.47
CA TYR A 85 13.40 -16.83 -5.70
C TYR A 85 14.49 -17.87 -5.97
N SER A 86 14.50 -18.99 -5.22
CA SER A 86 15.46 -20.07 -5.38
C SER A 86 15.33 -20.75 -6.75
N GLN A 87 14.10 -20.84 -7.24
CA GLN A 87 13.74 -21.43 -8.53
C GLN A 87 13.61 -20.36 -9.63
N PRO A 88 13.93 -20.68 -10.89
CA PRO A 88 13.70 -19.78 -12.01
C PRO A 88 12.19 -19.54 -12.19
N ILE A 89 11.74 -18.29 -12.12
CA ILE A 89 10.38 -17.95 -12.54
C ILE A 89 10.34 -17.90 -14.06
N HIS A 90 9.72 -18.91 -14.66
CA HIS A 90 9.55 -18.96 -16.09
C HIS A 90 8.48 -17.94 -16.55
N PRO A 91 8.73 -17.20 -17.63
CA PRO A 91 7.67 -16.43 -18.28
C PRO A 91 6.50 -17.37 -18.59
N ILE A 92 5.28 -16.93 -18.31
CA ILE A 92 4.09 -17.66 -18.74
C ILE A 92 4.18 -17.79 -20.26
N SER A 93 4.32 -19.02 -20.75
CA SER A 93 4.46 -19.26 -22.18
C SER A 93 3.21 -18.74 -22.89
N THR A 94 3.40 -18.14 -24.07
CA THR A 94 2.27 -17.71 -24.91
C THR A 94 1.36 -18.90 -25.26
N ALA A 95 1.83 -20.15 -25.15
CA ALA A 95 1.05 -21.36 -25.32
C ALA A 95 0.11 -21.67 -24.12
N LEU A 96 0.49 -21.28 -22.89
CA LEU A 96 -0.37 -21.33 -21.70
C LEU A 96 -1.33 -20.14 -21.59
N LYS A 97 -1.15 -19.11 -22.43
CA LYS A 97 -2.32 -18.35 -22.89
C LYS A 97 -3.11 -19.31 -23.78
N VAL A 98 -3.81 -20.26 -23.14
CA VAL A 98 -4.93 -20.99 -23.74
C VAL A 98 -5.64 -19.95 -24.57
N GLY A 99 -5.71 -20.17 -25.88
CA GLY A 99 -6.22 -19.20 -26.83
C GLY A 99 -7.51 -18.65 -26.26
N VAL A 100 -7.41 -17.47 -25.63
CA VAL A 100 -8.56 -16.69 -25.27
C VAL A 100 -8.95 -16.09 -26.60
N SER A 101 -9.52 -16.96 -27.43
CA SER A 101 -10.19 -16.56 -28.62
C SER A 101 -11.27 -15.59 -28.15
N ARG A 102 -11.47 -14.53 -28.92
CA ARG A 102 -12.30 -13.40 -28.49
C ARG A 102 -13.73 -13.84 -28.16
N GLU A 103 -14.11 -15.03 -28.61
CA GLU A 103 -15.35 -15.73 -28.34
C GLU A 103 -15.48 -16.40 -26.95
N ASN A 104 -14.39 -16.71 -26.23
CA ASN A 104 -14.44 -17.37 -24.90
C ASN A 104 -13.92 -16.49 -23.74
N CYS A 105 -13.64 -15.22 -24.02
CA CYS A 105 -13.28 -14.24 -23.02
C CYS A 105 -14.57 -13.66 -22.43
N GLU A 106 -14.95 -14.06 -21.22
CA GLU A 106 -16.00 -13.38 -20.48
C GLU A 106 -15.49 -11.97 -20.17
N PHE A 107 -15.82 -11.03 -21.07
CA PHE A 107 -15.44 -9.65 -20.96
C PHE A 107 -16.08 -9.11 -19.67
N VAL A 108 -15.27 -8.88 -18.65
CA VAL A 108 -15.72 -8.16 -17.46
C VAL A 108 -16.07 -6.76 -17.92
N LEU A 109 -17.36 -6.53 -18.14
CA LEU A 109 -17.86 -5.21 -18.45
C LEU A 109 -17.57 -4.31 -17.25
N PRO A 110 -17.16 -3.04 -17.48
CA PRO A 110 -17.06 -2.10 -16.39
C PRO A 110 -18.40 -2.06 -15.64
N PRO A 111 -18.39 -1.82 -14.31
CA PRO A 111 -19.61 -1.69 -13.54
C PRO A 111 -20.55 -0.73 -14.25
N ASN A 112 -21.84 -1.08 -14.34
CA ASN A 112 -22.84 -0.25 -15.00
C ASN A 112 -23.13 1.00 -14.15
N THR A 113 -22.19 1.92 -14.11
CA THR A 113 -22.31 3.19 -13.40
C THR A 113 -23.01 4.16 -14.32
N ARG A 114 -24.30 4.39 -14.08
CA ARG A 114 -24.98 5.54 -14.65
C ARG A 114 -24.42 6.80 -13.98
N ARG A 115 -23.87 7.73 -14.76
CA ARG A 115 -23.71 9.09 -14.25
C ARG A 115 -25.10 9.60 -13.87
N HIS A 116 -25.26 10.15 -12.68
CA HIS A 116 -26.52 10.79 -12.29
C HIS A 116 -26.90 11.84 -13.35
N VAL A 117 -28.19 11.89 -13.69
CA VAL A 117 -28.74 12.92 -14.58
C VAL A 117 -28.44 14.28 -13.95
N GLY A 118 -27.66 15.11 -14.66
CA GLY A 118 -27.30 16.43 -14.20
C GLY A 118 -25.96 16.91 -14.75
N ARG A 119 -25.72 18.22 -14.64
CA ARG A 119 -24.46 18.84 -15.02
C ARG A 119 -23.34 18.32 -14.10
N PRO A 120 -22.21 17.84 -14.64
CA PRO A 120 -21.04 17.51 -13.83
C PRO A 120 -20.67 18.70 -12.93
N LYS A 121 -20.37 18.43 -11.66
CA LYS A 121 -19.86 19.47 -10.78
C LYS A 121 -18.53 19.96 -11.33
N ASN A 122 -18.42 21.26 -11.62
CA ASN A 122 -17.15 21.88 -12.01
C ASN A 122 -16.11 21.84 -10.87
N ARG A 123 -16.58 21.71 -9.62
CA ARG A 123 -15.73 21.63 -8.44
C ARG A 123 -15.41 20.17 -8.11
N ARG A 124 -14.12 19.86 -8.10
CA ARG A 124 -13.57 18.58 -7.61
C ARG A 124 -14.01 18.33 -6.16
N ILE A 125 -14.36 17.09 -5.86
CA ILE A 125 -14.61 16.61 -4.50
C ILE A 125 -13.26 16.10 -3.94
N PRO A 126 -12.80 16.59 -2.77
CA PRO A 126 -11.56 16.13 -2.15
C PRO A 126 -11.71 14.72 -1.55
N SER A 127 -10.62 13.96 -1.51
CA SER A 127 -10.56 12.66 -0.83
C SER A 127 -10.50 12.82 0.69
N ARG A 128 -10.80 11.74 1.44
CA ARG A 128 -10.71 11.74 2.91
C ARG A 128 -9.27 12.02 3.34
N GLY A 129 -9.05 13.11 4.07
CA GLY A 129 -7.72 13.55 4.52
C GLY A 129 -6.98 14.50 3.54
N GLU A 130 -7.55 14.79 2.37
CA GLU A 130 -6.95 15.74 1.42
C GLU A 130 -7.09 17.19 1.93
N LYS A 131 -5.95 17.87 2.14
CA LYS A 131 -5.93 19.31 2.49
C LYS A 131 -6.17 20.14 1.23
N ILE A 132 -7.30 20.84 1.16
CA ILE A 132 -7.60 21.74 0.04
C ILE A 132 -6.71 22.99 0.16
N ARG A 133 -5.92 23.27 -0.89
CA ARG A 133 -5.10 24.49 -0.96
C ARG A 133 -6.01 25.71 -1.12
N GLN A 134 -5.79 26.73 -0.29
CA GLN A 134 -6.37 28.05 -0.49
C GLN A 134 -5.50 28.85 -1.47
N ILE A 135 -6.15 29.52 -2.39
CA ILE A 135 -5.56 30.40 -3.40
C ILE A 135 -6.11 31.82 -3.23
N LYS A 136 -5.31 32.83 -3.57
CA LYS A 136 -5.76 34.23 -3.55
C LYS A 136 -6.51 34.53 -4.84
N SER A 137 -7.76 34.97 -4.73
CA SER A 137 -8.56 35.38 -5.89
C SER A 137 -8.06 36.70 -6.46
N GLY A 138 -7.83 36.76 -7.77
CA GLY A 138 -7.42 38.00 -8.46
C GLY A 138 -8.54 39.04 -8.63
N ARG A 139 -9.79 38.74 -8.23
CA ARG A 139 -10.90 39.72 -8.21
C ARG A 139 -11.06 40.33 -6.82
N CYS A 140 -11.39 39.50 -5.82
CA CYS A 140 -11.70 39.98 -4.47
C CYS A 140 -10.48 40.03 -3.53
N GLY A 141 -9.32 39.54 -3.96
CA GLY A 141 -8.09 39.53 -3.15
C GLY A 141 -8.11 38.59 -1.94
N ARG A 142 -9.22 37.90 -1.66
CA ARG A 142 -9.36 37.00 -0.51
C ARG A 142 -8.78 35.62 -0.81
N LEU A 143 -8.28 34.97 0.24
CA LEU A 143 -7.87 33.55 0.20
C LEU A 143 -9.12 32.67 0.22
N GLY A 144 -9.21 31.72 -0.71
CA GLY A 144 -10.32 30.80 -0.83
C GLY A 144 -10.05 29.69 -1.83
N THR A 145 -11.08 28.97 -2.24
CA THR A 145 -10.95 27.87 -3.22
C THR A 145 -11.41 28.27 -4.62
N HIS A 146 -11.45 29.58 -4.93
CA HIS A 146 -11.99 30.10 -6.18
C HIS A 146 -10.95 31.01 -6.86
N ILE A 147 -10.91 30.94 -8.19
CA ILE A 147 -10.08 31.80 -9.05
C ILE A 147 -10.88 33.02 -9.50
N LYS A 148 -10.20 33.99 -10.14
CA LYS A 148 -10.81 35.23 -10.68
C LYS A 148 -12.06 34.92 -11.53
N GLN A 149 -12.03 33.87 -12.36
CA GLN A 149 -13.16 33.49 -13.23
C GLN A 149 -14.38 32.96 -12.46
N THR A 150 -14.19 32.39 -11.27
CA THR A 150 -15.26 31.75 -10.47
C THR A 150 -15.68 32.59 -9.26
N CYS A 151 -15.14 33.80 -9.14
CA CYS A 151 -15.46 34.73 -8.06
C CYS A 151 -16.88 35.28 -8.24
N GLN A 152 -17.71 35.19 -7.19
CA GLN A 152 -19.10 35.67 -7.18
C GLN A 152 -19.23 37.10 -6.60
N GLU A 153 -18.14 37.68 -6.09
CA GLU A 153 -18.13 39.08 -5.67
C GLU A 153 -18.39 40.00 -6.87
N PRO A 154 -19.18 41.08 -6.69
CA PRO A 154 -19.44 42.07 -7.72
C PRO A 154 -18.13 42.70 -8.22
N ILE A 155 -18.17 43.21 -9.46
CA ILE A 155 -17.04 43.91 -10.09
C ILE A 155 -17.00 45.34 -9.56
#